data_AF-A0A8H3FG14-F1
#
_entry.id   AF-A0A8H3FG14-F1
#
_cell.length_a   1.000
_cell.length_b   1.000
_cell.length_c   1.000
_cell.angle_alpha   90.00
_cell.angle_beta   90.00
_cell.angle_gamma   90.00
#
_symmetry.space_group_name_H-M   'P 1'
#
loop_
_entity.id
_entity.type
_entity.pdbx_description
1 polymer ?
#
loop_
_entity_poly.entity_id
_entity_poly.type
_entity_poly.pdbx_seq_one_letter_code
_entity_poly.pdbx_strand_id
1 'polypeptide(L)'
;MVAHISNESGSRAVKFKDGSQTSPFFIGSDRFISSLQTSKSFHVDYRGSPSYSTVIPVDRSRITDTWLRQVLGMYRSMDDVFRDNFLNGVIFTGVTSGTSLDISPATSMLLESLGNSWIEIVDTVEADDTPPPGPYITAGQHLLEIFRLYDDVQGAPMNVLIPTSHSVAEELHVGGDYAQVLSIAVPSRLRDAMTTARPLTGLRVAVKDIFQIKGVRTSLCNRAYYELYPPTTKIAGCIETLRQSGARIVGTTKLASFAATEEPIECVDFQAPWNPRADGYQSQQISNRLLE
;
A
#
# COMPACT_ATOMS: atom_id res chain seq x y z
N MET A 1 -11.45 -24.61 4.00
CA MET A 1 -10.21 -24.62 3.21
C MET A 1 -9.22 -23.72 3.93
N VAL A 2 -8.17 -24.27 4.54
CA VAL A 2 -7.18 -23.47 5.29
C VAL A 2 -6.49 -22.53 4.29
N ALA A 3 -6.51 -21.23 4.55
CA ALA A 3 -5.76 -20.26 3.74
C ALA A 3 -4.26 -20.54 3.92
N HIS A 4 -3.70 -21.38 3.05
CA HIS A 4 -2.26 -21.55 2.98
C HIS A 4 -1.69 -20.28 2.35
N ILE A 5 -0.90 -19.54 3.12
CA ILE A 5 0.06 -18.58 2.56
C ILE A 5 1.08 -19.43 1.80
N SER A 6 0.83 -19.66 0.52
CA SER A 6 1.74 -20.42 -0.33
C SER A 6 2.89 -19.50 -0.72
N ASN A 7 4.05 -19.70 -0.11
CA ASN A 7 5.31 -19.27 -0.70
C ASN A 7 5.58 -20.19 -1.89
N GLU A 8 5.40 -19.70 -3.12
CA GLU A 8 5.92 -20.43 -4.27
C GLU A 8 7.44 -20.54 -4.16
N SER A 9 7.94 -21.75 -4.30
CA SER A 9 9.36 -22.11 -4.27
C SER A 9 10.08 -21.43 -5.44
N GLY A 10 10.57 -20.21 -5.23
CA GLY A 10 11.21 -19.37 -6.25
C GLY A 10 11.09 -17.87 -6.02
N SER A 11 10.16 -17.44 -5.16
CA SER A 11 9.96 -16.03 -4.83
C SER A 11 11.18 -15.45 -4.09
N ARG A 12 11.90 -14.51 -4.72
CA ARG A 12 13.04 -13.82 -4.10
C ARG A 12 12.55 -12.94 -2.97
N ALA A 13 13.17 -13.07 -1.79
CA ALA A 13 12.87 -12.21 -0.65
C ALA A 13 13.04 -10.72 -1.00
N VAL A 14 12.05 -9.93 -0.60
CA VAL A 14 12.03 -8.48 -0.75
C VAL A 14 12.79 -7.86 0.39
N LYS A 15 13.86 -7.13 0.06
CA LYS A 15 14.73 -6.47 1.04
C LYS A 15 14.31 -5.02 1.26
N PHE A 16 14.17 -4.67 2.53
CA PHE A 16 14.02 -3.31 2.99
C PHE A 16 15.39 -2.69 3.25
N LYS A 17 15.45 -1.37 3.30
CA LYS A 17 16.69 -0.61 3.53
C LYS A 17 17.37 -0.92 4.87
N ASP A 18 16.58 -1.31 5.88
CA ASP A 18 17.07 -1.72 7.20
C ASP A 18 17.61 -3.17 7.23
N GLY A 19 17.59 -3.88 6.10
CA GLY A 19 18.06 -5.26 5.95
C GLY A 19 17.00 -6.32 6.27
N SER A 20 15.82 -5.92 6.72
CA SER A 20 14.70 -6.83 6.97
C SER A 20 14.10 -7.34 5.64
N GLN A 21 13.50 -8.53 5.69
CA GLN A 21 13.03 -9.24 4.50
C GLN A 21 11.61 -9.78 4.64
N THR A 22 10.76 -9.47 3.65
CA THR A 22 9.43 -10.09 3.49
C THR A 22 9.42 -10.96 2.24
N SER A 23 8.58 -11.99 2.22
CA SER A 23 8.37 -12.79 1.00
C SER A 23 7.11 -12.30 0.30
N PRO A 24 7.14 -12.00 -1.00
CA PRO A 24 5.93 -11.72 -1.74
C PRO A 24 5.05 -12.98 -1.77
N PHE A 25 3.75 -12.77 -1.64
CA PHE A 25 2.74 -13.82 -1.75
C PHE A 25 1.75 -13.48 -2.87
N PHE A 26 1.02 -14.49 -3.33
CA PHE A 26 0.13 -14.38 -4.47
C PHE A 26 -1.32 -14.68 -4.07
N ILE A 27 -2.24 -13.91 -4.66
CA ILE A 27 -3.67 -14.22 -4.63
C ILE A 27 -4.14 -14.18 -6.08
N GLY A 28 -4.41 -15.36 -6.65
CA GLY A 28 -4.59 -15.50 -8.09
C GLY A 28 -3.29 -15.10 -8.82
N SER A 29 -3.41 -14.21 -9.82
CA SER A 29 -2.26 -13.66 -10.55
C SER A 29 -1.67 -12.40 -9.92
N ASP A 30 -2.26 -11.89 -8.83
CA ASP A 30 -1.83 -10.65 -8.20
C ASP A 30 -0.78 -10.90 -7.12
N ARG A 31 0.23 -10.04 -7.08
CA ARG A 31 1.35 -10.13 -6.15
C ARG A 31 1.21 -9.11 -5.02
N PHE A 32 1.55 -9.53 -3.82
CA PHE A 32 1.42 -8.73 -2.61
C PHE A 32 2.66 -8.87 -1.72
N ILE A 33 2.86 -7.88 -0.86
CA ILE A 33 3.79 -7.96 0.27
C ILE A 33 3.06 -7.49 1.53
N SER A 34 3.52 -7.96 2.68
CA SER A 34 3.11 -7.41 3.98
C SER A 34 4.18 -6.47 4.53
N SER A 35 3.78 -5.54 5.42
CA SER A 35 4.74 -4.81 6.24
C SER A 35 5.57 -5.76 7.10
N LEU A 36 6.80 -5.35 7.43
CA LEU A 36 7.71 -6.10 8.30
C LEU A 36 7.64 -5.69 9.77
N GLN A 37 7.16 -4.47 10.03
CA GLN A 37 6.91 -3.96 11.36
C GLN A 37 5.46 -3.49 11.43
N THR A 38 4.82 -3.72 12.58
CA THR A 38 3.50 -3.15 12.85
C THR A 38 3.63 -1.65 13.08
N SER A 39 2.80 -0.85 12.42
CA SER A 39 2.68 0.58 12.74
C SER A 39 2.13 0.82 14.15
N LYS A 40 1.37 -0.14 14.69
CA LYS A 40 0.82 -0.19 16.06
C LYS A 40 0.36 -1.61 16.37
N SER A 41 0.56 -2.12 17.59
CA SER A 41 -0.05 -3.37 18.04
C SER A 41 -1.51 -3.09 18.40
N PHE A 42 -2.43 -3.87 17.85
CA PHE A 42 -3.85 -3.82 18.18
C PHE A 42 -4.20 -5.05 19.00
N HIS A 43 -5.04 -4.90 20.02
CA HIS A 43 -5.47 -6.05 20.80
C HIS A 43 -6.41 -6.89 19.93
N VAL A 44 -5.91 -8.06 19.53
CA VAL A 44 -6.59 -9.05 18.70
C VAL A 44 -6.37 -10.40 19.39
N ASP A 45 -7.40 -11.02 20.00
CA ASP A 45 -7.33 -12.34 20.68
C ASP A 45 -7.34 -13.50 19.66
N TYR A 46 -6.56 -13.34 18.60
CA TYR A 46 -6.32 -14.38 17.62
C TYR A 46 -5.12 -15.24 18.02
N ARG A 47 -5.38 -16.51 18.31
CA ARG A 47 -4.36 -17.49 18.74
C ARG A 47 -4.02 -18.54 17.68
N GLY A 48 -4.51 -18.34 16.46
CA GLY A 48 -4.23 -19.24 15.33
C GLY A 48 -2.90 -18.96 14.65
N SER A 49 -2.62 -19.73 13.60
CA SER A 49 -1.51 -19.47 12.67
C SER A 49 -1.76 -18.22 11.84
N PRO A 50 -0.74 -17.52 11.31
CA PRO A 50 -0.95 -16.32 10.50
C PRO A 50 -2.06 -16.49 9.45
N SER A 51 -3.01 -15.56 9.44
CA SER A 51 -4.25 -15.65 8.67
C SER A 51 -4.55 -14.32 7.98
N TYR A 52 -5.12 -14.41 6.77
CA TYR A 52 -5.65 -13.25 6.08
C TYR A 52 -6.88 -12.72 6.79
N SER A 53 -6.94 -11.42 7.02
CA SER A 53 -8.06 -10.80 7.73
C SER A 53 -8.47 -9.47 7.12
N THR A 54 -9.69 -9.04 7.43
CA THR A 54 -10.21 -7.73 7.06
C THR A 54 -10.79 -7.05 8.30
N VAL A 55 -10.36 -5.81 8.54
CA VAL A 55 -10.92 -4.94 9.56
C VAL A 55 -12.12 -4.19 8.96
N ILE A 56 -13.28 -4.35 9.58
CA ILE A 56 -14.55 -3.75 9.15
C ILE A 56 -15.13 -2.92 10.31
N PRO A 57 -15.05 -1.58 10.23
CA PRO A 57 -15.70 -0.71 11.20
C PRO A 57 -17.22 -0.85 11.16
N VAL A 58 -17.83 -0.83 12.34
CA VAL A 58 -19.29 -0.93 12.52
C VAL A 58 -19.80 0.22 13.36
N ASP A 59 -20.97 0.73 12.99
CA ASP A 59 -21.69 1.82 13.66
C ASP A 59 -23.02 1.35 14.25
N ARG A 60 -23.18 0.03 14.41
CA ARG A 60 -24.46 -0.63 14.68
C ARG A 60 -24.29 -1.82 15.61
N SER A 61 -25.35 -2.16 16.33
CA SER A 61 -25.38 -3.30 17.24
C SER A 61 -25.71 -4.63 16.56
N ARG A 62 -26.33 -4.62 15.36
CA ARG A 62 -26.67 -5.83 14.61
C ARG A 62 -26.13 -5.80 13.18
N ILE A 63 -25.42 -6.87 12.81
CA ILE A 63 -24.84 -7.07 11.48
C ILE A 63 -25.70 -8.05 10.69
N THR A 64 -26.32 -7.56 9.62
CA THR A 64 -27.13 -8.35 8.69
C THR A 64 -26.35 -8.69 7.42
N ASP A 65 -26.74 -9.75 6.73
CA ASP A 65 -26.10 -10.18 5.48
C ASP A 65 -26.30 -9.14 4.38
N THR A 66 -27.48 -8.49 4.32
CA THR A 66 -27.75 -7.41 3.37
C THR A 66 -26.77 -6.25 3.54
N TRP A 67 -26.53 -5.82 4.78
CA TRP A 67 -25.57 -4.76 5.05
C TRP A 67 -24.15 -5.19 4.71
N LEU A 68 -23.75 -6.41 5.11
CA LEU A 68 -22.41 -6.91 4.83
C LEU A 68 -22.16 -7.00 3.31
N ARG A 69 -23.14 -7.45 2.52
CA ARG A 69 -23.06 -7.46 1.04
C ARG A 69 -22.83 -6.06 0.47
N GLN A 70 -23.47 -5.03 1.02
CA GLN A 70 -23.28 -3.65 0.58
C GLN A 70 -21.87 -3.17 0.89
N VAL A 71 -21.36 -3.41 2.11
CA VAL A 71 -20.00 -3.03 2.51
C VAL A 71 -18.96 -3.74 1.64
N LEU A 72 -19.08 -5.06 1.46
CA LEU A 72 -18.16 -5.82 0.62
C LEU A 72 -18.25 -5.42 -0.85
N GLY A 73 -19.44 -5.07 -1.34
CA GLY A 73 -19.62 -4.52 -2.68
C GLY A 73 -18.89 -3.20 -2.88
N MET A 74 -18.94 -2.31 -1.87
CA MET A 74 -18.19 -1.05 -1.85
C MET A 74 -16.68 -1.29 -1.79
N TYR A 75 -16.22 -2.24 -0.96
CA TYR A 75 -14.78 -2.54 -0.84
C TYR A 75 -14.21 -3.04 -2.16
N ARG A 76 -14.92 -3.95 -2.83
CA ARG A 76 -14.53 -4.48 -4.16
C ARG A 76 -14.49 -3.42 -5.25
N SER A 77 -15.35 -2.40 -5.18
CA SER A 77 -15.41 -1.35 -6.21
C SER A 77 -14.38 -0.24 -5.99
N MET A 78 -14.07 0.06 -4.72
CA MET A 78 -13.19 1.18 -4.36
C MET A 78 -11.73 0.79 -4.20
N ASP A 79 -11.44 -0.46 -3.82
CA ASP A 79 -10.09 -0.87 -3.46
C ASP A 79 -9.56 -2.01 -4.33
N ASP A 80 -8.50 -1.71 -5.06
CA ASP A 80 -7.83 -2.67 -5.93
C ASP A 80 -6.88 -3.61 -5.17
N VAL A 81 -6.65 -3.37 -3.88
CA VAL A 81 -5.90 -4.26 -3.00
C VAL A 81 -6.81 -5.33 -2.39
N PHE A 82 -8.02 -4.96 -1.95
CA PHE A 82 -8.98 -5.88 -1.35
C PHE A 82 -9.35 -7.07 -2.26
N ARG A 83 -9.40 -8.26 -1.67
CA ARG A 83 -9.78 -9.54 -2.28
C ARG A 83 -10.60 -10.31 -1.27
N ASP A 84 -11.54 -11.13 -1.75
CA ASP A 84 -12.38 -11.96 -0.87
C ASP A 84 -11.54 -12.95 -0.03
N ASN A 85 -10.35 -13.33 -0.50
CA ASN A 85 -9.39 -14.12 0.28
C ASN A 85 -9.01 -13.47 1.62
N PHE A 86 -9.09 -12.14 1.74
CA PHE A 86 -8.87 -11.43 2.99
C PHE A 86 -10.03 -11.54 3.99
N LEU A 87 -11.12 -12.21 3.62
CA LEU A 87 -12.24 -12.49 4.52
C LEU A 87 -12.08 -13.80 5.31
N ASN A 88 -10.92 -14.47 5.21
CA ASN A 88 -10.66 -15.66 6.03
C ASN A 88 -10.80 -15.36 7.54
N GLY A 89 -10.34 -14.20 7.97
CA GLY A 89 -10.66 -13.58 9.26
C GLY A 89 -11.43 -12.28 9.07
N VAL A 90 -12.38 -12.00 9.96
CA VAL A 90 -13.07 -10.70 10.00
C VAL A 90 -12.96 -10.11 11.39
N ILE A 91 -12.50 -8.87 11.47
CA ILE A 91 -12.36 -8.11 12.71
C ILE A 91 -13.34 -6.94 12.65
N PHE A 92 -14.39 -6.96 13.48
CA PHE A 92 -15.31 -5.84 13.62
C PHE A 92 -14.80 -4.86 14.68
N THR A 93 -14.80 -3.56 14.37
CA THR A 93 -14.32 -2.49 15.27
C THR A 93 -15.36 -1.38 15.43
N GLY A 94 -15.22 -0.52 16.45
CA GLY A 94 -16.18 0.56 16.70
C GLY A 94 -17.41 0.15 17.53
N VAL A 95 -17.35 -1.04 18.15
CA VAL A 95 -18.39 -1.48 19.10
C VAL A 95 -18.19 -0.72 20.42
N THR A 96 -19.26 -0.07 20.90
CA THR A 96 -19.23 0.65 22.18
C THR A 96 -19.14 -0.35 23.33
N SER A 97 -18.21 -0.12 24.26
CA SER A 97 -17.94 -1.00 25.40
C SER A 97 -19.22 -1.47 26.10
N GLY A 98 -19.38 -2.78 26.24
CA GLY A 98 -20.53 -3.40 26.90
C GLY A 98 -21.72 -3.72 25.98
N THR A 99 -21.61 -3.45 24.68
CA THR A 99 -22.62 -3.87 23.68
C THR A 99 -22.14 -5.14 22.99
N SER A 100 -22.89 -6.25 23.08
CA SER A 100 -22.58 -7.43 22.26
C SER A 100 -23.01 -7.17 20.82
N LEU A 101 -22.08 -7.27 19.87
CA LEU A 101 -22.41 -7.19 18.45
C LEU A 101 -23.19 -8.46 18.03
N ASP A 102 -24.44 -8.28 17.64
CA ASP A 102 -25.32 -9.34 17.20
C ASP A 102 -25.10 -9.63 15.71
N ILE A 103 -24.45 -10.75 15.42
CA ILE A 103 -24.21 -11.23 14.05
C ILE A 103 -25.33 -12.18 13.68
N SER A 104 -26.14 -11.80 12.68
CA SER A 104 -27.28 -12.64 12.28
C SER A 104 -26.81 -14.00 11.73
N PRO A 105 -27.57 -15.11 11.91
CA PRO A 105 -27.19 -16.41 11.36
C PRO A 105 -26.95 -16.39 9.84
N ALA A 106 -27.75 -15.61 9.10
CA ALA A 106 -27.56 -15.42 7.67
C ALA A 106 -26.23 -14.73 7.32
N THR A 107 -25.77 -13.80 8.18
CA THR A 107 -24.46 -13.14 8.05
C THR A 107 -23.33 -14.15 8.26
N SER A 108 -23.43 -15.00 9.28
CA SER A 108 -22.42 -16.04 9.54
C SER A 108 -22.34 -17.02 8.36
N MET A 109 -23.48 -17.49 7.84
CA MET A 109 -23.51 -18.34 6.64
C MET A 109 -22.92 -17.65 5.41
N LEU A 110 -23.17 -16.35 5.24
CA LEU A 110 -22.54 -15.57 4.16
C LEU A 110 -21.02 -15.53 4.32
N LEU A 111 -20.50 -15.23 5.50
CA LEU A 111 -19.06 -15.21 5.77
C LEU A 111 -18.42 -16.59 5.54
N GLU A 112 -19.05 -17.66 6.04
CA GLU A 112 -18.61 -19.03 5.79
C GLU A 112 -18.54 -19.35 4.29
N SER A 113 -19.55 -18.93 3.52
CA SER A 113 -19.56 -19.10 2.06
C SER A 113 -18.44 -18.35 1.34
N LEU A 114 -17.89 -17.30 1.97
CA LEU A 114 -16.75 -16.52 1.50
C LEU A 114 -15.40 -17.04 2.04
N GLY A 115 -15.41 -18.16 2.76
CA GLY A 115 -14.19 -18.78 3.29
C GLY A 115 -13.72 -18.23 4.64
N ASN A 116 -14.59 -17.51 5.35
CA ASN A 116 -14.32 -17.09 6.72
C ASN A 116 -14.19 -18.30 7.66
N SER A 117 -13.22 -18.25 8.56
CA SER A 117 -12.98 -19.29 9.56
C SER A 117 -12.89 -18.75 10.98
N TRP A 118 -12.85 -17.44 11.16
CA TRP A 118 -12.88 -16.81 12.47
C TRP A 118 -13.40 -15.37 12.37
N ILE A 119 -14.04 -14.93 13.46
CA ILE A 119 -14.56 -13.58 13.63
C ILE A 119 -14.06 -13.08 14.98
N GLU A 120 -13.64 -11.83 15.00
CA GLU A 120 -13.30 -11.12 16.22
C GLU A 120 -14.04 -9.79 16.31
N ILE A 121 -14.37 -9.40 17.53
CA ILE A 121 -14.99 -8.11 17.84
C ILE A 121 -14.03 -7.39 18.78
N VAL A 122 -13.51 -6.26 18.33
CA VAL A 122 -12.61 -5.42 19.12
C VAL A 122 -13.40 -4.23 19.63
N ASP A 123 -13.58 -4.18 20.95
CA ASP A 123 -14.11 -3.02 21.64
C ASP A 123 -13.04 -1.91 21.62
N THR A 124 -13.36 -0.80 20.98
CA THR A 124 -12.42 0.31 20.84
C THR A 124 -12.91 1.49 21.67
N VAL A 125 -12.21 1.74 22.78
CA VAL A 125 -12.49 2.87 23.70
C VAL A 125 -11.95 4.19 23.12
N GLU A 126 -10.82 4.14 22.41
CA GLU A 126 -10.13 5.30 21.84
C GLU A 126 -9.89 5.12 20.33
N ALA A 127 -9.98 6.22 19.57
CA ALA A 127 -9.79 6.21 18.11
C ALA A 127 -8.39 5.74 17.70
N ASP A 128 -7.37 6.06 18.50
CA ASP A 128 -5.99 5.67 18.20
C ASP A 128 -5.77 4.15 18.33
N ASP A 129 -6.55 3.45 19.18
CA ASP A 129 -6.43 2.01 19.42
C ASP A 129 -7.28 1.16 18.46
N THR A 130 -7.99 1.82 17.54
CA THR A 130 -8.77 1.16 16.50
C THR A 130 -7.89 0.91 15.28
N PRO A 131 -7.71 -0.34 14.82
CA PRO A 131 -7.02 -0.59 13.57
C PRO A 131 -7.79 0.05 12.40
N PRO A 132 -7.08 0.68 11.45
CA PRO A 132 -7.73 1.22 10.26
C PRO A 132 -8.49 0.13 9.47
N PRO A 133 -9.55 0.50 8.73
CA PRO A 133 -10.26 -0.42 7.85
C PRO A 133 -9.37 -1.00 6.76
N GLY A 134 -9.63 -2.24 6.34
CA GLY A 134 -9.01 -2.85 5.17
C GLY A 134 -8.38 -4.21 5.40
N PRO A 135 -7.63 -4.74 4.41
CA PRO A 135 -7.03 -6.06 4.46
C PRO A 135 -5.70 -6.08 5.22
N TYR A 136 -5.49 -7.16 5.99
CA TYR A 136 -4.31 -7.39 6.84
C TYR A 136 -3.88 -8.86 6.80
N ILE A 137 -2.65 -9.11 7.26
CA ILE A 137 -2.27 -10.42 7.79
C ILE A 137 -2.31 -10.30 9.32
N THR A 138 -3.17 -11.10 9.95
CA THR A 138 -3.17 -11.27 11.41
C THR A 138 -2.15 -12.33 11.78
N ALA A 139 -1.17 -11.96 12.61
CA ALA A 139 -0.14 -12.86 13.13
C ALA A 139 -0.03 -12.69 14.65
N GLY A 140 -0.66 -13.59 15.42
CA GLY A 140 -0.84 -13.40 16.85
C GLY A 140 -1.66 -12.12 17.13
N GLN A 141 -1.12 -11.22 17.96
CA GLN A 141 -1.75 -9.93 18.31
C GLN A 141 -1.30 -8.77 17.39
N HIS A 142 -0.82 -9.08 16.19
CA HIS A 142 -0.29 -8.10 15.26
C HIS A 142 -1.06 -8.10 13.95
N LEU A 143 -1.36 -6.91 13.45
CA LEU A 143 -1.93 -6.69 12.12
C LEU A 143 -0.84 -6.13 11.21
N LEU A 144 -0.44 -6.92 10.22
CA LEU A 144 0.53 -6.53 9.21
C LEU A 144 -0.21 -5.95 8.00
N GLU A 145 0.22 -4.77 7.57
CA GLU A 145 -0.41 -4.07 6.45
C GLU A 145 -0.10 -4.79 5.14
N ILE A 146 -1.06 -4.78 4.22
CA ILE A 146 -0.90 -5.41 2.92
C ILE A 146 -0.72 -4.34 1.84
N PHE A 147 0.27 -4.55 0.99
CA PHE A 147 0.51 -3.76 -0.20
C PHE A 147 0.39 -4.66 -1.42
N ARG A 148 -0.41 -4.24 -2.40
CA ARG A 148 -0.39 -4.86 -3.73
C ARG A 148 0.83 -4.34 -4.49
N LEU A 149 1.49 -5.21 -5.23
CA LEU A 149 2.61 -4.87 -6.08
C LEU A 149 2.13 -4.71 -7.52
N TYR A 150 2.40 -3.55 -8.11
CA TYR A 150 2.18 -3.29 -9.52
C TYR A 150 3.51 -3.16 -10.25
N ASP A 151 3.70 -3.96 -11.28
CA ASP A 151 4.88 -3.87 -12.12
C ASP A 151 4.84 -2.61 -12.99
N ASP A 152 5.91 -1.83 -12.91
CA ASP A 152 6.08 -0.66 -13.76
C ASP A 152 6.71 -1.04 -15.10
N VAL A 153 5.86 -1.36 -16.06
CA VAL A 153 6.29 -1.67 -17.42
C VAL A 153 6.83 -0.45 -18.18
N GLN A 154 6.73 0.76 -17.63
CA GLN A 154 7.17 2.00 -18.29
C GLN A 154 8.52 2.52 -17.78
N GLY A 155 9.14 1.90 -16.77
CA GLY A 155 10.41 2.35 -16.21
C GLY A 155 10.38 3.76 -15.60
N ALA A 156 9.22 4.20 -15.09
CA ALA A 156 8.98 5.56 -14.60
C ALA A 156 9.51 5.86 -13.19
N PRO A 157 9.40 4.99 -12.17
CA PRO A 157 9.94 5.24 -10.85
C PRO A 157 11.47 5.29 -10.85
N MET A 158 12.00 6.24 -10.08
CA MET A 158 13.40 6.27 -9.65
C MET A 158 13.56 5.50 -8.34
N ASN A 159 12.64 5.72 -7.39
CA ASN A 159 12.55 4.97 -6.14
C ASN A 159 11.11 4.52 -5.90
N VAL A 160 10.90 3.30 -5.42
CA VAL A 160 9.61 2.86 -4.87
C VAL A 160 9.64 3.02 -3.36
N LEU A 161 8.55 3.49 -2.78
CA LEU A 161 8.44 3.73 -1.34
C LEU A 161 7.30 2.93 -0.75
N ILE A 162 7.48 2.45 0.47
CA ILE A 162 6.37 1.96 1.29
C ILE A 162 5.81 3.14 2.08
N PRO A 163 4.55 3.54 1.83
CA PRO A 163 3.94 4.62 2.58
C PRO A 163 3.61 4.13 4.00
N THR A 164 4.48 4.44 4.96
CA THR A 164 4.24 4.18 6.39
C THR A 164 3.47 5.36 7.02
N SER A 165 2.65 5.08 8.05
CA SER A 165 1.80 6.10 8.66
C SER A 165 2.54 7.06 9.61
N HIS A 166 3.73 6.71 10.11
CA HIS A 166 4.36 7.45 11.22
C HIS A 166 5.89 7.69 11.11
N SER A 167 6.56 7.23 10.05
CA SER A 167 8.02 7.38 9.94
C SER A 167 8.47 7.64 8.51
N VAL A 168 9.77 7.93 8.40
CA VAL A 168 10.55 8.05 7.16
C VAL A 168 10.04 7.09 6.08
N ALA A 169 9.83 7.60 4.86
CA ALA A 169 9.48 6.72 3.75
C ALA A 169 10.61 5.72 3.52
N GLU A 170 10.27 4.43 3.48
CA GLU A 170 11.25 3.37 3.30
C GLU A 170 11.38 3.04 1.82
N GLU A 171 12.61 3.11 1.31
CA GLU A 171 12.94 2.67 -0.05
C GLU A 171 12.76 1.15 -0.15
N LEU A 172 11.91 0.76 -1.10
CA LEU A 172 11.56 -0.62 -1.39
C LEU A 172 12.21 -1.05 -2.71
N HIS A 173 12.99 -2.12 -2.66
CA HIS A 173 13.60 -2.72 -3.83
C HIS A 173 12.93 -4.07 -4.14
N VAL A 174 11.83 -4.01 -4.88
CA VAL A 174 11.12 -5.19 -5.40
C VAL A 174 11.26 -5.22 -6.92
N GLY A 175 11.83 -6.30 -7.43
CA GLY A 175 11.84 -6.57 -8.86
C GLY A 175 10.45 -6.98 -9.37
N GLY A 176 10.10 -6.49 -10.54
CA GLY A 176 8.97 -6.97 -11.31
C GLY A 176 9.17 -8.40 -11.81
N ASP A 177 8.10 -8.95 -12.35
CA ASP A 177 8.11 -10.22 -13.07
C ASP A 177 8.79 -10.07 -14.45
N TYR A 178 8.97 -8.82 -14.90
CA TYR A 178 9.69 -8.46 -16.13
C TYR A 178 11.13 -8.00 -15.84
N ALA A 179 12.01 -8.21 -16.82
CA ALA A 179 13.40 -7.77 -16.73
C ALA A 179 13.48 -6.24 -16.58
N GLN A 180 14.32 -5.77 -15.64
CA GLN A 180 14.57 -4.34 -15.37
C GLN A 180 13.35 -3.53 -14.90
N VAL A 181 12.28 -4.20 -14.45
CA VAL A 181 11.09 -3.54 -13.90
C VAL A 181 11.16 -3.48 -12.37
N LEU A 182 10.76 -2.34 -11.81
CA LEU A 182 10.46 -2.21 -10.38
C LEU A 182 8.97 -2.41 -10.13
N SER A 183 8.62 -2.82 -8.93
CA SER A 183 7.22 -3.01 -8.56
C SER A 183 6.81 -2.03 -7.47
N ILE A 184 5.76 -1.29 -7.76
CA ILE A 184 5.22 -0.25 -6.91
C ILE A 184 4.32 -0.91 -5.86
N ALA A 185 4.70 -0.78 -4.59
CA ALA A 185 3.86 -1.18 -3.47
C ALA A 185 2.79 -0.12 -3.22
N VAL A 186 1.53 -0.53 -3.32
CA VAL A 186 0.39 0.36 -3.07
C VAL A 186 -0.45 -0.12 -1.89
N PRO A 187 -0.78 0.77 -0.94
CA PRO A 187 -1.65 0.43 0.18
C PRO A 187 -3.10 0.32 -0.27
N SER A 188 -3.90 -0.37 0.54
CA SER A 188 -5.36 -0.36 0.43
C SER A 188 -5.91 1.06 0.57
N ARG A 189 -6.89 1.41 -0.28
CA ARG A 189 -7.63 2.68 -0.17
C ARG A 189 -8.62 2.70 0.99
N LEU A 190 -8.99 1.53 1.52
CA LEU A 190 -9.98 1.40 2.59
C LEU A 190 -9.48 2.02 3.90
N ARG A 191 -8.16 2.01 4.13
CA ARG A 191 -7.51 2.53 5.34
C ARG A 191 -8.02 3.90 5.77
N ASP A 192 -8.24 4.78 4.81
CA ASP A 192 -8.59 6.18 5.06
C ASP A 192 -10.08 6.47 4.87
N ALA A 193 -10.90 5.46 4.54
CA ALA A 193 -12.31 5.59 4.21
C ALA A 193 -13.17 6.15 5.36
N MET A 194 -12.69 6.04 6.60
CA MET A 194 -13.40 6.49 7.81
C MET A 194 -12.82 7.77 8.43
N THR A 195 -11.74 8.32 7.87
CA THR A 195 -11.15 9.57 8.39
C THR A 195 -11.89 10.79 7.85
N THR A 196 -11.94 11.88 8.63
CA THR A 196 -12.49 13.17 8.23
C THR A 196 -12.03 13.52 6.82
N ALA A 197 -12.96 13.80 5.91
CA ALA A 197 -12.71 13.93 4.48
C ALA A 197 -11.57 14.92 4.20
N ARG A 198 -10.36 14.40 3.98
CA ARG A 198 -9.26 15.18 3.42
C ARG A 198 -9.36 15.07 1.89
N PRO A 199 -9.06 16.15 1.15
CA PRO A 199 -9.38 16.22 -0.27
C PRO A 199 -8.63 15.21 -1.15
N LEU A 200 -7.50 14.66 -0.66
CA LEU A 200 -6.68 13.69 -1.40
C LEU A 200 -6.66 12.30 -0.75
N THR A 201 -7.58 12.02 0.18
CA THR A 201 -7.71 10.71 0.83
C THR A 201 -7.85 9.60 -0.22
N GLY A 202 -7.07 8.52 -0.05
CA GLY A 202 -7.07 7.37 -0.96
C GLY A 202 -6.30 7.57 -2.27
N LEU A 203 -5.81 8.78 -2.55
CA LEU A 203 -4.94 9.02 -3.70
C LEU A 203 -3.52 8.54 -3.41
N ARG A 204 -2.96 7.83 -4.39
CA ARG A 204 -1.60 7.29 -4.36
C ARG A 204 -0.79 8.04 -5.41
N VAL A 205 0.24 8.75 -4.96
CA VAL A 205 0.94 9.76 -5.76
C VAL A 205 2.40 9.41 -5.86
N ALA A 206 2.94 9.41 -7.07
CA ALA A 206 4.37 9.43 -7.31
C ALA A 206 4.79 10.88 -7.59
N VAL A 207 5.97 11.28 -7.14
CA VAL A 207 6.45 12.67 -7.24
C VAL A 207 7.80 12.73 -7.92
N LYS A 208 8.13 13.79 -8.65
CA LYS A 208 9.44 13.88 -9.31
C LYS A 208 10.59 13.76 -8.30
N ASP A 209 11.65 13.07 -8.70
CA ASP A 209 12.87 12.87 -7.90
C ASP A 209 13.76 14.13 -7.79
N ILE A 210 13.11 15.29 -7.70
CA ILE A 210 13.66 16.61 -7.35
C ILE A 210 13.11 17.11 -6.01
N PHE A 211 11.98 16.56 -5.56
CA PHE A 211 11.39 16.91 -4.28
C PHE A 211 11.99 16.07 -3.16
N GLN A 212 12.44 16.74 -2.10
CA GLN A 212 12.99 16.06 -0.93
C GLN A 212 11.90 15.33 -0.14
N ILE A 213 12.12 14.04 0.13
CA ILE A 213 11.27 13.20 0.99
C ILE A 213 12.14 12.72 2.14
N LYS A 214 11.74 13.01 3.37
CA LYS A 214 12.53 12.70 4.57
C LYS A 214 12.92 11.21 4.61
N GLY A 215 14.23 10.96 4.62
CA GLY A 215 14.93 9.68 4.70
C GLY A 215 15.07 8.89 3.39
N VAL A 216 14.68 9.51 2.27
CA VAL A 216 14.90 9.03 0.91
C VAL A 216 16.06 9.82 0.29
N ARG A 217 16.90 9.17 -0.52
CA ARG A 217 17.90 9.89 -1.33
C ARG A 217 17.23 10.55 -2.53
N THR A 218 17.48 11.84 -2.72
CA THR A 218 17.12 12.54 -3.96
C THR A 218 18.27 12.39 -4.95
N SER A 219 18.03 11.83 -6.13
CA SER A 219 19.06 11.61 -7.14
C SER A 219 19.14 12.75 -8.16
N LEU A 220 18.06 13.50 -8.38
CA LEU A 220 17.93 14.42 -9.52
C LEU A 220 18.19 13.75 -10.88
N CYS A 221 18.00 12.43 -10.95
CA CYS A 221 18.43 11.58 -12.06
C CYS A 221 19.90 11.77 -12.46
N ASN A 222 20.78 12.03 -11.48
CA ASN A 222 22.21 12.07 -11.68
C ASN A 222 22.93 11.12 -10.72
N ARG A 223 23.81 10.25 -11.25
CA ARG A 223 24.47 9.21 -10.47
C ARG A 223 25.48 9.78 -9.47
N ALA A 224 26.29 10.76 -9.89
CA ALA A 224 27.26 11.39 -9.01
C ALA A 224 26.58 12.13 -7.85
N TYR A 225 25.46 12.81 -8.12
CA TYR A 225 24.65 13.45 -7.08
C TYR A 225 24.09 12.44 -6.08
N TYR A 226 23.54 11.32 -6.58
CA TYR A 226 23.01 10.24 -5.74
C TYR A 226 24.08 9.59 -4.84
N GLU A 227 25.30 9.44 -5.35
CA GLU A 227 26.43 8.87 -4.61
C GLU A 227 26.97 9.85 -3.56
N LEU A 228 27.02 11.15 -3.90
CA LEU A 228 27.58 12.20 -3.04
C LEU A 228 26.72 12.52 -1.82
N TYR A 229 25.38 12.56 -1.98
CA TYR A 229 24.49 13.03 -0.93
C TYR A 229 23.81 11.89 -0.15
N PRO A 230 23.77 11.98 1.20
CA PRO A 230 23.02 11.02 2.02
C PRO A 230 21.50 11.24 1.89
N PRO A 231 20.68 10.32 2.44
CA PRO A 231 19.23 10.54 2.51
C PRO A 231 18.88 11.88 3.17
N THR A 232 17.92 12.60 2.61
CA THR A 232 17.55 13.94 3.12
C THR A 232 16.86 13.87 4.48
N THR A 233 17.15 14.82 5.37
CA THR A 233 16.47 14.94 6.67
C THR A 233 15.23 15.82 6.61
N LYS A 234 14.97 16.46 5.46
CA LYS A 234 13.87 17.40 5.24
C LYS A 234 12.80 16.81 4.32
N ILE A 235 11.58 17.31 4.47
CA ILE A 235 10.49 17.08 3.52
C ILE A 235 10.17 18.39 2.81
N ALA A 236 9.99 18.34 1.50
CA ALA A 236 9.58 19.52 0.73
C ALA A 236 8.16 19.94 1.12
N GLY A 237 7.92 21.25 1.23
CA GLY A 237 6.64 21.79 1.72
C GLY A 237 5.43 21.30 0.92
N CYS A 238 5.54 21.22 -0.40
CA CYS A 238 4.48 20.68 -1.26
C CYS A 238 4.17 19.20 -1.00
N ILE A 239 5.19 18.38 -0.72
CA ILE A 239 5.02 16.96 -0.38
C ILE A 239 4.33 16.82 0.98
N GLU A 240 4.69 17.67 1.94
CA GLU A 240 4.03 17.71 3.24
C GLU A 240 2.56 18.14 3.11
N THR A 241 2.24 19.12 2.25
CA THR A 241 0.86 19.50 1.94
C THR A 241 0.06 18.33 1.34
N LEU A 242 0.63 17.56 0.41
CA LEU A 242 0.00 16.36 -0.15
C LEU A 242 -0.31 15.34 0.95
N ARG A 243 0.68 15.05 1.81
CA ARG A 243 0.55 14.10 2.92
C ARG A 243 -0.50 14.54 3.93
N GLN A 244 -0.48 15.81 4.33
CA GLN A 244 -1.47 16.38 5.26
C GLN A 244 -2.87 16.36 4.65
N SER A 245 -3.00 16.50 3.33
CA SER A 245 -4.25 16.41 2.59
C SER A 245 -4.74 14.97 2.34
N GLY A 246 -4.04 13.95 2.84
CA GLY A 246 -4.48 12.55 2.79
C GLY A 246 -3.85 11.72 1.66
N ALA A 247 -3.00 12.30 0.81
CA ALA A 247 -2.33 11.55 -0.25
C ALA A 247 -1.26 10.60 0.33
N ARG A 248 -1.07 9.45 -0.32
CA ARG A 248 -0.02 8.47 -0.03
C ARG A 248 1.07 8.56 -1.08
N ILE A 249 2.29 8.91 -0.67
CA ILE A 249 3.43 8.95 -1.57
C ILE A 249 3.98 7.54 -1.75
N VAL A 250 3.95 7.00 -2.97
CA VAL A 250 4.33 5.60 -3.27
C VAL A 250 5.70 5.47 -3.94
N GLY A 251 6.34 6.59 -4.28
CA GLY A 251 7.60 6.57 -5.00
C GLY A 251 8.03 7.94 -5.51
N THR A 252 9.26 8.01 -6.01
CA THR A 252 9.73 9.11 -6.84
C THR A 252 9.80 8.71 -8.31
N THR A 253 9.57 9.63 -9.23
CA THR A 253 9.65 9.40 -10.68
C THR A 253 10.92 9.98 -11.26
N LYS A 254 11.44 9.32 -12.29
CA LYS A 254 12.54 9.84 -13.10
C LYS A 254 12.16 11.17 -13.75
N LEU A 255 13.20 11.93 -14.08
CA LEU A 255 13.16 13.21 -14.78
C LEU A 255 14.46 13.34 -15.60
N ALA A 256 14.53 14.33 -16.48
CA ALA A 256 15.81 14.73 -17.07
C ALA A 256 16.79 15.14 -15.95
N SER A 257 18.07 14.85 -16.12
CA SER A 257 19.10 15.12 -15.12
C SER A 257 19.08 16.58 -14.70
N PHE A 258 19.03 16.85 -13.40
CA PHE A 258 18.89 18.20 -12.83
C PHE A 258 17.68 19.02 -13.37
N ALA A 259 16.65 18.33 -13.88
CA ALA A 259 15.53 18.95 -14.60
C ALA A 259 15.96 19.78 -15.82
N ALA A 260 17.09 19.42 -16.45
CA ALA A 260 17.56 20.01 -17.69
C ALA A 260 16.65 19.68 -18.87
N THR A 261 16.94 20.28 -20.02
CA THR A 261 16.33 19.89 -21.29
C THR A 261 17.14 18.75 -21.87
N GLU A 262 16.58 17.53 -21.84
CA GLU A 262 17.17 16.32 -22.40
C GLU A 262 16.10 15.57 -23.20
N GLU A 263 16.46 15.11 -24.39
CA GLU A 263 15.69 14.09 -25.10
C GLU A 263 15.96 12.71 -24.48
N PRO A 264 15.05 11.72 -24.63
CA PRO A 264 15.21 10.40 -24.01
C PRO A 264 16.56 9.71 -24.26
N ILE A 265 17.14 9.92 -25.44
CA ILE A 265 18.44 9.35 -25.83
C ILE A 265 19.65 10.01 -25.13
N GLU A 266 19.45 11.21 -24.56
CA GLU A 266 20.48 11.99 -23.88
C GLU A 266 20.54 11.64 -22.38
N CYS A 267 19.52 10.95 -21.84
CA CYS A 267 19.49 10.48 -20.46
C CYS A 267 20.46 9.29 -20.24
N VAL A 268 21.72 9.60 -19.92
CA VAL A 268 22.80 8.60 -19.80
C VAL A 268 22.85 7.87 -18.45
N ASP A 269 22.57 8.57 -17.34
CA ASP A 269 22.70 7.99 -15.98
C ASP A 269 21.54 7.07 -15.65
N PHE A 270 20.32 7.52 -15.95
CA PHE A 270 19.09 6.76 -15.77
C PHE A 270 18.26 6.87 -17.04
N GLN A 271 17.98 5.73 -17.67
CA GLN A 271 17.19 5.68 -18.90
C GLN A 271 15.80 6.30 -18.68
N ALA A 272 15.42 7.14 -19.63
CA ALA A 272 14.12 7.78 -19.67
C ALA A 272 12.98 6.73 -19.65
N PRO A 273 11.82 7.06 -19.05
CA PRO A 273 10.68 6.17 -19.09
C PRO A 273 10.16 5.96 -20.52
N TRP A 274 9.36 4.91 -20.71
CA TRP A 274 8.64 4.63 -21.94
C TRP A 274 7.29 5.36 -21.97
N ASN A 275 6.95 5.95 -23.13
CA ASN A 275 5.69 6.65 -23.30
C ASN A 275 4.56 5.64 -23.55
N PRO A 276 3.46 5.64 -22.78
CA PRO A 276 2.37 4.70 -23.03
C PRO A 276 1.65 4.92 -24.37
N ARG A 277 1.95 6.00 -25.12
CA ARG A 277 1.39 6.28 -26.45
C ARG A 277 2.32 5.81 -27.56
N ALA A 278 1.73 5.58 -28.74
CA ALA A 278 2.41 5.15 -29.96
C ALA A 278 3.32 3.94 -29.71
N ASP A 279 2.78 2.92 -29.02
CA ASP A 279 3.46 1.66 -28.72
C ASP A 279 4.81 1.81 -27.99
N GLY A 280 4.99 2.88 -27.21
CA GLY A 280 6.26 3.16 -26.53
C GLY A 280 7.08 4.26 -27.20
N TYR A 281 6.88 4.50 -28.50
CA TYR A 281 7.85 5.23 -29.33
C TYR A 281 7.63 6.73 -29.44
N GLN A 282 6.56 7.26 -28.84
CA GLN A 282 6.40 8.72 -28.78
C GLN A 282 7.43 9.30 -27.79
N SER A 283 8.22 10.30 -28.22
CA SER A 283 9.19 10.96 -27.32
C SER A 283 8.48 11.47 -26.06
N GLN A 284 9.14 11.27 -24.93
CA GLN A 284 8.69 11.82 -23.66
C GLN A 284 9.16 13.26 -23.53
N GLN A 285 8.26 14.16 -23.12
CA GLN A 285 8.67 15.47 -22.64
C GLN A 285 9.06 15.32 -21.16
N ILE A 286 10.37 15.20 -20.90
CA ILE A 286 10.91 14.77 -19.60
C ILE A 286 11.11 15.96 -18.63
N SER A 287 11.11 17.18 -19.15
CA SER A 287 11.03 18.44 -18.42
C SER A 287 10.03 19.37 -19.11
N ASN A 288 9.36 20.25 -18.33
CA ASN A 288 8.40 21.20 -18.89
C ASN A 288 9.21 22.17 -19.78
N ARG A 289 9.07 22.04 -21.09
CA ARG A 289 9.41 23.14 -22.00
C ARG A 289 8.46 24.26 -21.61
N LEU A 290 8.98 25.30 -20.95
CA LEU A 290 8.27 26.58 -20.93
C LEU A 290 8.07 26.91 -22.41
N LEU A 291 6.81 26.98 -22.83
CA LEU A 291 6.46 27.43 -24.17
C LEU A 291 6.97 28.87 -24.27
N GLU A 292 8.10 29.04 -24.95
CA GLU A 292 8.49 30.32 -25.54
C GLU A 292 7.63 30.60 -26.78
#